data_AF-W2T880-F1
#
_entry.id   AF-W2T880-F1
#
_cell.length_a   1.000
_cell.length_b   1.000
_cell.length_c   1.000
_cell.angle_alpha   90.00
_cell.angle_beta   90.00
_cell.angle_gamma   90.00
#
_symmetry.space_group_name_H-M   'P 1'
#
loop_
_entity.id
_entity.type
_entity.pdbx_description
1 polymer ?
#
loop_
_entity_poly.entity_id
_entity_poly.type
_entity_poly.pdbx_seq_one_letter_code
_entity_poly.pdbx_strand_id
1 'polypeptide(L)'
;MSDLGACVEKDLVDVWNYAKVESFQQDLVFGLRIRRLMHISHVQDKELQAVGLSQSQIRDIRKAAFEVQEKANKRSTKSELVYVENGNCKGSSSAELNKTFIPKEQIKLLETIGQGSFSIVKRAYWYSSNGERVEVAVKILRDVSPSKIEDLQAEATHLLRLQHSNLIRMYGVVPRPAMMVSFVSSDKFPLQFYIIRLECVVLSSPFA
;
A
#
# COMPACT_ATOMS: atom_id res chain seq x y z
N MET A 1 -14.52 -0.45 7.42
CA MET A 1 -13.47 -0.42 6.39
C MET A 1 -12.17 -0.13 7.09
N SER A 2 -11.41 -1.17 7.43
CA SER A 2 -10.12 -1.04 8.10
C SER A 2 -9.02 -1.19 7.05
N ASP A 3 -8.27 -0.12 6.82
CA ASP A 3 -7.00 -0.18 6.08
C ASP A 3 -6.03 -1.04 6.89
N LEU A 4 -5.30 -1.98 6.29
CA LEU A 4 -4.34 -2.87 6.99
C LEU A 4 -3.22 -2.11 7.69
N GLY A 5 -2.87 -0.97 7.12
CA GLY A 5 -1.66 -0.23 7.41
C GLY A 5 -1.51 0.88 6.38
N ALA A 6 -0.53 1.74 6.59
CA ALA A 6 -0.26 2.85 5.69
C ALA A 6 1.20 3.26 5.72
N CYS A 7 1.70 3.69 4.55
CA CYS A 7 2.96 4.40 4.46
C CYS A 7 2.78 5.84 4.95
N VAL A 8 3.68 6.27 5.82
CA VAL A 8 3.67 7.59 6.45
C VAL A 8 5.07 8.18 6.33
N GLU A 9 5.19 9.48 6.07
CA GLU A 9 6.49 10.15 6.11
C GLU A 9 7.15 10.00 7.48
N LYS A 10 8.44 9.65 7.49
CA LYS A 10 9.24 9.51 8.71
C LYS A 10 9.24 10.78 9.55
N ASP A 11 9.31 11.94 8.88
CA ASP A 11 9.24 13.24 9.54
C ASP A 11 7.92 13.43 10.30
N LEU A 12 6.82 12.85 9.83
CA LEU A 12 5.54 12.90 10.53
C LEU A 12 5.53 11.97 11.77
N VAL A 13 6.20 10.81 11.70
CA VAL A 13 6.44 9.95 12.87
C VAL A 13 7.29 10.68 13.90
N ASP A 14 8.32 11.41 13.47
CA ASP A 14 9.16 12.23 14.34
C ASP A 14 8.34 13.33 15.03
N VAL A 15 7.39 13.97 14.34
CA VAL A 15 6.46 14.94 14.94
C VAL A 15 5.65 14.31 16.07
N TRP A 16 5.09 13.11 15.87
CA TRP A 16 4.31 12.44 16.91
C TRP A 16 5.17 12.06 18.12
N ASN A 17 6.40 11.63 17.88
CA ASN A 17 7.36 11.33 18.93
C ASN A 17 7.74 12.59 19.73
N TYR A 18 8.05 13.69 19.05
CA TYR A 18 8.42 14.95 19.72
C TYR A 18 7.26 15.56 20.52
N ALA A 19 6.05 15.45 19.99
CA ALA A 19 4.84 15.91 20.67
C ALA A 19 4.32 14.94 21.75
N LYS A 20 4.94 13.75 21.89
CA LYS A 20 4.56 12.70 22.85
C LYS A 20 3.10 12.26 22.70
N VAL A 21 2.67 12.05 21.45
CA VAL A 21 1.30 11.66 21.07
C VAL A 21 1.28 10.35 20.25
N GLU A 22 2.30 9.51 20.40
CA GLU A 22 2.44 8.24 19.70
C GLU A 22 1.23 7.31 19.92
N SER A 23 0.59 7.41 21.10
CA SER A 23 -0.62 6.65 21.42
C SER A 23 -1.81 6.97 20.49
N PHE A 24 -1.85 8.17 19.90
CA PHE A 24 -2.89 8.61 18.97
C PHE A 24 -2.54 8.34 17.51
N GLN A 25 -1.38 7.73 17.24
CA GLN A 25 -0.89 7.49 15.88
C GLN A 25 -1.93 6.75 15.02
N GLN A 26 -2.64 5.77 15.58
CA GLN A 26 -3.65 5.00 14.85
C GLN A 26 -4.81 5.88 14.36
N ASP A 27 -5.35 6.74 15.21
CA ASP A 27 -6.49 7.59 14.84
C ASP A 27 -6.06 8.75 13.93
N LEU A 28 -4.85 9.27 14.10
CA LEU A 28 -4.28 10.29 13.22
C LEU A 28 -4.01 9.73 11.82
N VAL A 29 -3.44 8.53 11.75
CA VAL A 29 -3.11 7.84 10.50
C VAL A 29 -4.37 7.33 9.82
N PHE A 30 -5.25 6.61 10.50
CA PHE A 30 -6.38 5.92 9.86
C PHE A 30 -7.71 6.68 9.96
N GLY A 31 -7.93 7.40 11.07
CA GLY A 31 -9.14 8.22 11.26
C GLY A 31 -9.08 9.51 10.43
N LEU A 32 -8.02 10.29 10.62
CA LEU A 32 -7.84 11.58 9.93
C LEU A 32 -7.05 11.48 8.61
N ARG A 33 -6.57 10.29 8.24
CA ARG A 33 -5.81 10.02 7.00
C ARG A 33 -4.57 10.90 6.82
N ILE A 34 -3.90 11.21 7.93
CA ILE A 34 -2.66 11.99 7.90
C ILE A 34 -1.51 11.05 7.50
N ARG A 35 -0.91 11.30 6.33
CA ARG A 35 0.17 10.49 5.73
C ARG A 35 1.48 11.26 5.56
N ARG A 36 1.37 12.56 5.32
CA ARG A 36 2.50 13.46 5.03
C ARG A 36 2.55 14.59 6.04
N LEU A 37 3.73 15.14 6.27
CA LEU A 37 3.94 16.26 7.18
C LEU A 37 3.02 17.44 6.84
N MET A 38 2.88 17.74 5.55
CA MET A 38 2.00 18.80 5.05
C MET A 38 0.50 18.57 5.33
N HIS A 39 0.05 17.34 5.60
CA HIS A 39 -1.37 17.10 5.89
C HIS A 39 -1.74 17.70 7.26
N ILE A 40 -0.81 17.69 8.23
CA ILE A 40 -1.13 18.07 9.60
C ILE A 40 -1.51 19.54 9.72
N SER A 41 -0.93 20.42 8.90
CA SER A 41 -1.23 21.85 8.89
C SER A 41 -2.66 22.17 8.43
N HIS A 42 -3.28 21.28 7.65
CA HIS A 42 -4.63 21.48 7.12
C HIS A 42 -5.74 20.95 8.03
N VAL A 43 -5.41 20.02 8.92
CA VAL A 43 -6.37 19.45 9.89
C VAL A 43 -6.77 20.53 10.88
N GLN A 44 -8.06 20.67 11.19
CA GLN A 44 -8.53 21.65 12.18
C GLN A 44 -8.40 21.13 13.61
N ASP A 45 -8.23 22.04 14.56
CA ASP A 45 -8.10 21.69 15.98
C ASP A 45 -9.33 20.93 16.52
N LYS A 46 -10.52 21.19 15.95
CA LYS A 46 -11.75 20.46 16.29
C LYS A 46 -11.68 18.98 15.89
N GLU A 47 -11.05 18.67 14.75
CA GLU A 47 -10.89 17.30 14.27
C GLU A 47 -9.89 16.53 15.13
N LEU A 48 -8.81 17.20 15.54
CA LEU A 48 -7.83 16.63 16.48
C LEU A 48 -8.44 16.40 17.87
N GLN A 49 -9.31 17.31 18.34
CA GLN A 49 -10.06 17.11 19.58
C GLN A 49 -11.06 15.96 19.48
N ALA A 50 -11.70 15.76 18.33
CA ALA A 50 -12.61 14.65 18.11
C ALA A 50 -11.91 13.28 18.19
N VAL A 51 -10.60 13.24 17.90
CA VAL A 51 -9.73 12.07 18.12
C VAL A 51 -9.34 11.88 19.60
N GLY A 52 -9.61 12.86 20.46
CA GLY A 52 -9.31 12.80 21.90
C GLY A 52 -8.02 13.51 22.30
N LEU A 53 -7.39 14.27 21.40
CA LEU A 53 -6.23 15.09 21.75
C LEU A 53 -6.63 16.31 22.58
N SER A 54 -5.86 16.58 23.63
CA SER A 54 -6.01 17.80 24.44
C SER A 54 -5.46 19.03 23.71
N GLN A 55 -5.92 20.21 24.12
CA GLN A 55 -5.44 21.49 23.57
C GLN A 55 -3.93 21.68 23.71
N SER A 56 -3.33 21.23 24.81
CA SER A 56 -1.88 21.26 24.99
C SER A 56 -1.16 20.35 24.00
N GLN A 57 -1.64 19.11 23.79
CA GLN A 57 -1.06 18.18 22.84
C GLN A 57 -1.18 18.70 21.40
N ILE A 58 -2.31 19.32 21.04
CA ILE A 58 -2.47 19.94 19.72
C ILE A 58 -1.42 21.03 19.50
N ARG A 59 -1.23 21.92 20.49
CA ARG A 59 -0.18 22.95 20.41
C ARG A 59 1.22 22.34 20.27
N ASP A 60 1.49 21.25 21.00
CA ASP A 60 2.78 20.56 20.94
C ASP A 60 3.00 19.90 19.57
N ILE A 61 1.96 19.30 18.98
CA ILE A 61 1.98 18.79 17.60
C ILE A 61 2.29 19.90 16.60
N ARG A 62 1.62 21.06 16.70
CA ARG A 62 1.86 22.20 15.81
C ARG A 62 3.30 22.70 15.91
N LYS A 63 3.81 22.81 17.14
CA LYS A 63 5.18 23.23 17.41
C LYS A 63 6.18 22.24 16.82
N ALA A 64 6.00 20.94 17.08
CA ALA A 64 6.86 19.89 16.54
C ALA A 64 6.82 19.84 15.01
N ALA A 65 5.64 19.99 14.39
CA ALA A 65 5.49 20.03 12.94
C ALA A 65 6.26 21.20 12.31
N PHE A 66 6.22 22.38 12.92
CA PHE A 66 7.00 23.54 12.48
C PHE A 66 8.52 23.28 12.56
N GLU A 67 9.01 22.76 13.68
CA GLU A 67 10.43 22.46 13.87
C GLU A 67 10.95 21.38 12.91
N VAL A 68 10.15 20.33 12.67
CA VAL A 68 10.50 19.27 11.74
C VAL A 68 10.48 19.78 10.30
N GLN A 69 9.51 20.64 9.95
CA GLN A 69 9.46 21.25 8.61
C GLN A 69 10.69 22.14 8.33
N GLU A 70 11.16 22.92 9.31
CA GLU A 70 12.39 23.70 9.14
C GLU A 70 13.62 22.81 8.92
N LYS A 71 13.70 21.68 9.63
CA LYS A 71 14.76 20.69 9.41
C LYS A 71 14.63 20.03 8.05
N ALA A 72 13.42 19.72 7.59
CA ALA A 72 13.16 19.12 6.30
C ALA A 72 13.54 20.09 5.15
N ASN A 73 13.22 21.39 5.26
CA ASN A 73 13.58 22.39 4.25
C ASN A 73 15.09 22.57 4.07
N LYS A 74 15.88 22.30 5.12
CA LYS A 74 17.35 22.33 5.06
C LYS A 74 17.94 21.05 4.45
N ARG A 75 17.16 19.98 4.33
CA ARG A 75 17.58 18.73 3.68
C ARG A 75 17.32 18.83 2.17
N SER A 76 18.31 18.42 1.38
CA SER A 76 18.19 18.37 -0.10
C SER A 76 17.37 17.16 -0.59
N THR A 77 17.13 16.18 0.28
CA THR A 77 16.47 14.91 -0.06
C THR A 77 15.08 14.80 0.55
N LYS A 78 14.16 14.18 -0.21
CA LYS A 78 12.78 13.90 0.22
C LYS A 78 12.75 12.95 1.43
N SER A 79 11.78 13.15 2.32
CA SER A 79 11.57 12.34 3.52
C SER A 79 11.31 10.88 3.19
N GLU A 80 11.96 9.99 3.94
CA GLU A 80 11.76 8.53 3.87
C GLU A 80 10.34 8.17 4.30
N LEU A 81 9.78 7.08 3.76
CA LEU A 81 8.48 6.55 4.17
C LEU A 81 8.64 5.36 5.13
N VAL A 82 7.83 5.34 6.17
CA VAL A 82 7.75 4.29 7.19
C VAL A 82 6.37 3.65 7.11
N TYR A 83 6.31 2.32 7.18
CA TYR A 83 5.05 1.58 7.21
C TYR A 83 4.50 1.51 8.64
N VAL A 84 3.25 1.93 8.82
CA VAL A 84 2.50 1.86 10.08
C VAL A 84 1.37 0.85 9.94
N GLU A 85 1.38 -0.20 10.75
CA GLU A 85 0.31 -1.20 10.81
C GLU A 85 -0.93 -0.66 11.53
N ASN A 86 -2.13 -1.04 11.08
CA ASN A 86 -3.37 -0.66 11.74
C ASN A 86 -3.68 -1.60 12.92
N GLY A 87 -3.53 -1.08 14.14
CA GLY A 87 -3.75 -1.81 15.39
C GLY A 87 -5.23 -2.10 15.71
N ASN A 88 -6.19 -1.44 15.03
CA ASN A 88 -7.62 -1.68 15.22
C ASN A 88 -8.13 -2.97 14.54
N CYS A 89 -7.25 -3.76 13.93
CA CYS A 89 -7.57 -5.08 13.37
C CYS A 89 -7.57 -6.19 14.45
N LYS A 90 -8.20 -5.96 15.61
CA LYS A 90 -8.39 -7.01 16.63
C LYS A 90 -9.76 -7.66 16.47
N GLY A 91 -9.82 -8.67 15.60
CA GLY A 91 -10.95 -9.60 15.49
C GLY A 91 -11.51 -9.71 14.07
N SER A 92 -11.02 -10.72 13.33
CA SER A 92 -11.49 -11.15 11.99
C SER A 92 -10.84 -10.50 10.76
N SER A 93 -9.51 -10.50 10.65
CA SER A 93 -8.83 -10.36 9.33
C SER A 93 -7.30 -10.57 9.33
N SER A 94 -6.64 -10.83 10.46
CA SER A 94 -5.17 -11.01 10.49
C SER A 94 -4.69 -12.28 9.77
N ALA A 95 -5.54 -13.29 9.59
CA ALA A 95 -5.19 -14.51 8.86
C ALA A 95 -5.36 -14.38 7.33
N GLU A 96 -6.26 -13.52 6.85
CA GLU A 96 -6.51 -13.37 5.41
C GLU A 96 -5.56 -12.37 4.73
N LEU A 97 -4.99 -11.43 5.49
CA LEU A 97 -4.19 -10.34 4.95
C LEU A 97 -2.67 -10.56 5.06
N ASN A 98 -2.23 -11.38 6.02
CA ASN A 98 -0.89 -12.00 5.99
C ASN A 98 -0.76 -13.04 4.86
N LYS A 99 -1.88 -13.43 4.24
CA LYS A 99 -1.91 -14.29 3.05
C LYS A 99 -1.62 -13.52 1.75
N THR A 100 -1.62 -12.18 1.81
CA THR A 100 -1.50 -11.29 0.65
C THR A 100 -0.06 -11.00 0.25
N PHE A 101 0.88 -11.03 1.19
CA PHE A 101 2.29 -10.80 0.89
C PHE A 101 2.96 -12.13 0.57
N ILE A 102 3.44 -12.24 -0.67
CA ILE A 102 4.14 -13.43 -1.12
C ILE A 102 5.64 -13.15 -1.01
N PRO A 103 6.40 -13.96 -0.24
CA PRO A 103 7.86 -13.89 -0.25
C PRO A 103 8.38 -14.06 -1.67
N LYS A 104 9.38 -13.27 -2.06
CA LYS A 104 9.96 -13.32 -3.41
C LYS A 104 10.49 -14.73 -3.71
N GLU A 105 10.98 -15.42 -2.69
CA GLU A 105 11.56 -16.76 -2.73
C GLU A 105 10.52 -17.82 -3.16
N GLN A 106 9.24 -17.56 -2.95
CA GLN A 106 8.14 -18.41 -3.40
C GLN A 106 7.79 -18.20 -4.87
N ILE A 107 8.39 -17.22 -5.55
CA ILE A 107 8.08 -16.88 -6.94
C ILE A 107 9.28 -17.20 -7.84
N LYS A 108 9.07 -18.09 -8.80
CA LYS A 108 10.03 -18.39 -9.87
C LYS A 108 9.53 -17.81 -11.19
N LEU A 109 10.10 -16.67 -11.58
CA LEU A 109 9.81 -16.02 -12.87
C LEU A 109 10.29 -16.87 -14.05
N LEU A 110 9.52 -16.88 -15.13
CA LEU A 110 9.78 -17.57 -16.38
C LEU A 110 9.86 -16.54 -17.52
N GLU A 111 9.29 -16.85 -18.70
CA GLU A 111 9.28 -15.96 -19.85
C GLU A 111 8.36 -14.74 -19.69
N THR A 112 8.65 -13.69 -20.46
CA THR A 112 7.78 -12.53 -20.60
C THR A 112 6.59 -12.87 -21.48
N ILE A 113 5.39 -12.65 -20.96
CA ILE A 113 4.12 -12.89 -21.68
C ILE A 113 3.41 -11.59 -22.07
N GLY A 114 3.86 -10.46 -21.53
CA GLY A 114 3.33 -9.14 -21.84
C GLY A 114 4.31 -8.03 -21.50
N GLN A 115 4.32 -6.97 -22.30
CA GLN A 115 5.19 -5.82 -22.08
C GLN A 115 4.42 -4.53 -22.31
N GLY A 116 4.29 -3.73 -21.24
CA GLY A 116 3.78 -2.36 -21.32
C GLY A 116 4.89 -1.34 -21.07
N SER A 117 4.55 -0.05 -21.19
CA SER A 117 5.47 1.07 -20.94
C SER A 117 5.94 1.12 -19.48
N PHE A 118 5.02 0.83 -18.54
CA PHE A 118 5.26 0.98 -17.09
C PHE A 118 5.43 -0.36 -16.36
N SER A 119 5.18 -1.48 -17.04
CA SER A 119 5.21 -2.80 -16.42
C SER A 119 5.64 -3.91 -17.39
N ILE A 120 6.05 -5.04 -16.84
CA ILE A 120 6.34 -6.27 -17.57
C ILE A 120 5.51 -7.37 -16.93
N VAL A 121 4.79 -8.13 -17.74
CA VAL A 121 4.05 -9.31 -17.27
C VAL A 121 4.85 -10.55 -17.64
N LYS A 122 5.19 -11.34 -16.65
CA LYS A 122 5.90 -12.62 -16.82
C LYS A 122 5.03 -13.78 -16.38
N ARG A 123 5.18 -14.91 -17.06
CA ARG A 123 4.72 -16.19 -16.52
C ARG A 123 5.64 -16.57 -15.36
N ALA A 124 5.10 -17.21 -14.33
CA ALA A 124 5.89 -17.65 -13.20
C ALA A 124 5.26 -18.87 -12.53
N TYR A 125 6.05 -19.54 -11.69
CA TYR A 125 5.53 -20.49 -10.72
C TYR A 125 5.50 -19.84 -9.33
N TRP A 126 4.37 -20.00 -8.65
CA TRP A 126 4.25 -19.71 -7.23
C TRP A 126 4.24 -21.03 -6.44
N TYR A 127 5.11 -21.11 -5.44
CA TYR A 127 5.19 -22.22 -4.50
C TYR A 127 4.46 -21.81 -3.23
N SER A 128 3.24 -22.32 -3.08
CA SER A 128 2.44 -22.06 -1.89
C SER A 128 3.08 -22.68 -0.65
N SER A 129 2.78 -22.15 0.54
CA SER A 129 3.23 -22.70 1.83
C SER A 129 2.82 -24.16 2.06
N ASN A 130 1.84 -24.66 1.31
CA ASN A 130 1.39 -26.05 1.33
C ASN A 130 2.22 -26.97 0.41
N GLY A 131 3.26 -26.46 -0.26
CA GLY A 131 4.13 -27.19 -1.18
C GLY A 131 3.59 -27.32 -2.61
N GLU A 132 2.39 -26.82 -2.87
CA GLU A 132 1.78 -26.85 -4.21
C GLU A 132 2.41 -25.81 -5.14
N ARG A 133 2.68 -26.24 -6.38
CA ARG A 133 3.17 -25.37 -7.46
C ARG A 133 1.99 -24.90 -8.31
N VAL A 134 1.74 -23.60 -8.29
CA VAL A 134 0.70 -22.95 -9.09
C VAL A 134 1.34 -22.12 -10.20
N GLU A 135 0.79 -22.20 -11.41
CA GLU A 135 1.20 -21.34 -12.52
C GLU A 135 0.48 -20.00 -12.45
N VAL A 136 1.24 -18.91 -12.53
CA VAL A 136 0.77 -17.55 -12.26
C VAL A 136 1.33 -16.56 -13.27
N ALA A 137 0.64 -15.42 -13.40
CA ALA A 137 1.11 -14.24 -14.10
C ALA A 137 1.56 -13.21 -13.08
N VAL A 138 2.77 -12.70 -13.27
CA VAL A 138 3.41 -11.72 -12.39
C VAL A 138 3.59 -10.42 -13.14
N LYS A 139 2.85 -9.38 -12.75
CA LYS A 139 3.01 -8.01 -13.26
C LYS A 139 4.06 -7.31 -12.42
N ILE A 140 5.21 -7.02 -13.03
CA ILE A 140 6.36 -6.35 -12.44
C ILE A 140 6.31 -4.87 -12.84
N LEU A 141 6.26 -3.97 -11.88
CA LEU A 141 6.35 -2.53 -12.17
C LEU A 141 7.81 -2.14 -12.44
N ARG A 142 8.03 -1.31 -13.47
CA ARG A 142 9.38 -0.82 -13.84
C ARG A 142 9.79 0.39 -13.01
N ASP A 143 8.84 1.26 -12.70
CA ASP A 143 9.04 2.41 -11.82
C ASP A 143 8.53 2.08 -10.42
N VAL A 144 9.44 2.17 -9.45
CA VAL A 144 9.19 1.94 -8.03
C VAL A 144 9.17 3.25 -7.25
N SER A 145 8.78 4.35 -7.92
CA SER A 145 8.48 5.59 -7.23
C SER A 145 7.49 5.32 -6.08
N PRO A 146 7.68 5.93 -4.90
CA PRO A 146 6.87 5.60 -3.72
C PRO A 146 5.36 5.75 -3.94
N SER A 147 4.96 6.72 -4.77
CA SER A 147 3.58 6.90 -5.23
C SER A 147 3.03 5.70 -5.99
N LYS A 148 3.85 5.04 -6.82
CA LYS A 148 3.43 3.87 -7.61
C LYS A 148 3.33 2.60 -6.78
N ILE A 149 4.06 2.52 -5.66
CA ILE A 149 3.93 1.42 -4.70
C ILE A 149 2.61 1.55 -3.93
N GLU A 150 2.20 2.77 -3.58
CA GLU A 150 0.89 3.03 -2.97
C GLU A 150 -0.26 2.70 -3.92
N ASP A 151 -0.17 3.15 -5.18
CA ASP A 151 -1.12 2.77 -6.24
C ASP A 151 -1.23 1.24 -6.35
N LEU A 152 -0.08 0.54 -6.32
CA LEU A 152 -0.02 -0.91 -6.41
C LEU A 152 -0.72 -1.60 -5.24
N GLN A 153 -0.50 -1.13 -4.01
CA GLN A 153 -1.10 -1.71 -2.82
C GLN A 153 -2.61 -1.46 -2.77
N ALA A 154 -3.05 -0.26 -3.18
CA ALA A 154 -4.47 0.09 -3.27
C ALA A 154 -5.17 -0.75 -4.36
N GLU A 155 -4.59 -0.83 -5.55
CA GLU A 155 -5.07 -1.67 -6.66
C GLU A 155 -5.13 -3.14 -6.25
N ALA A 156 -4.07 -3.63 -5.60
CA ALA A 156 -4.00 -4.98 -5.10
C ALA A 156 -5.11 -5.29 -4.09
N THR A 157 -5.34 -4.39 -3.14
CA THR A 157 -6.40 -4.53 -2.14
C THR A 157 -7.79 -4.60 -2.78
N HIS A 158 -8.04 -3.82 -3.84
CA HIS A 158 -9.29 -3.89 -4.60
C HIS A 158 -9.42 -5.19 -5.39
N LEU A 159 -8.37 -5.60 -6.09
CA LEU A 159 -8.36 -6.83 -6.89
C LEU A 159 -8.52 -8.10 -6.04
N LEU A 160 -7.97 -8.13 -4.82
CA LEU A 160 -8.13 -9.26 -3.89
C LEU A 160 -9.57 -9.43 -3.40
N ARG A 161 -10.32 -8.32 -3.33
CA ARG A 161 -11.74 -8.31 -2.94
C ARG A 161 -12.65 -8.76 -4.08
N LEU A 162 -12.18 -8.73 -5.32
CA LEU A 162 -12.92 -9.17 -6.50
C LEU A 162 -12.75 -10.67 -6.72
N GLN A 163 -13.62 -11.47 -6.11
CA GLN A 163 -13.68 -12.92 -6.36
C GLN A 163 -14.93 -13.26 -7.16
N HIS A 164 -14.75 -13.53 -8.47
CA HIS A 164 -15.81 -14.00 -9.35
C HIS A 164 -15.23 -15.02 -10.34
N SER A 165 -16.01 -16.03 -10.76
CA SER A 165 -15.54 -17.12 -11.65
C SER A 165 -15.02 -16.62 -13.00
N ASN A 166 -15.40 -15.41 -13.41
CA ASN A 166 -15.02 -14.77 -14.67
C ASN A 166 -14.08 -13.57 -14.47
N LEU A 167 -13.54 -13.38 -13.26
CA LEU A 167 -12.55 -12.35 -12.95
C LEU A 167 -11.20 -13.01 -12.66
N ILE A 168 -10.13 -12.28 -12.99
CA ILE A 168 -8.76 -12.73 -12.73
C ILE A 168 -8.60 -12.86 -11.21
N ARG A 169 -8.33 -14.08 -10.75
CA ARG A 169 -8.09 -14.34 -9.32
C ARG A 169 -6.72 -13.80 -8.95
N MET A 170 -6.67 -12.84 -8.04
CA MET A 170 -5.41 -12.30 -7.53
C MET A 170 -4.98 -13.07 -6.28
N TYR A 171 -3.68 -13.39 -6.19
CA TYR A 171 -3.11 -14.16 -5.07
C TYR A 171 -2.42 -13.29 -4.04
N GLY A 172 -1.72 -12.24 -4.49
CA GLY A 172 -1.01 -11.35 -3.60
C GLY A 172 -0.05 -10.41 -4.29
N VAL A 173 0.76 -9.73 -3.48
CA VAL A 173 1.81 -8.82 -3.92
C VAL A 173 3.16 -9.18 -3.32
N VAL A 174 4.21 -8.90 -4.09
CA VAL A 174 5.58 -8.90 -3.61
C VAL A 174 6.02 -7.44 -3.52
N PRO A 175 6.39 -6.92 -2.35
CA PRO A 175 6.69 -5.50 -2.19
C PRO A 175 8.08 -5.11 -2.73
N ARG A 176 9.02 -6.06 -2.75
CA ARG A 176 10.42 -5.82 -3.18
C ARG A 176 10.97 -7.01 -3.97
N PRO A 177 11.10 -6.93 -5.31
CA PRO A 177 10.62 -5.85 -6.18
C PRO A 177 9.09 -5.80 -6.22
N ALA A 178 8.52 -4.65 -6.58
CA ALA A 178 7.08 -4.43 -6.63
C ALA A 178 6.41 -5.29 -7.72
N MET A 179 5.71 -6.35 -7.31
CA MET A 179 5.06 -7.31 -8.21
C MET A 179 3.64 -7.66 -7.74
N MET A 180 2.72 -7.86 -8.69
CA MET A 180 1.39 -8.46 -8.44
C MET A 180 1.35 -9.87 -9.00
N VAL A 181 0.82 -10.80 -8.20
CA VAL A 181 0.73 -12.23 -8.53
C VAL A 181 -0.74 -12.61 -8.73
N SER A 182 -1.06 -13.20 -9.89
CA SER A 182 -2.43 -13.53 -10.28
C SER A 182 -2.52 -14.87 -11.03
N PHE A 183 -3.69 -15.50 -11.01
CA PHE A 183 -3.94 -16.76 -11.67
C PHE A 183 -3.93 -16.67 -13.18
N VAL A 184 -3.39 -17.71 -13.82
CA VAL A 184 -3.47 -17.93 -15.26
C VAL A 184 -4.48 -19.05 -15.49
N SER A 185 -5.62 -18.72 -16.10
CA SER A 185 -6.55 -19.74 -16.59
C SER A 185 -6.10 -20.19 -17.97
N SER A 186 -5.68 -21.45 -18.09
CA SER A 186 -5.16 -22.05 -19.33
C SER A 186 -6.20 -22.17 -20.44
N ASP A 187 -7.49 -22.18 -20.14
CA ASP A 187 -8.50 -22.66 -21.10
C ASP A 187 -9.37 -21.60 -21.80
N LYS A 188 -9.28 -20.28 -21.51
CA LYS A 188 -10.32 -19.35 -22.03
C LYS A 188 -9.92 -17.98 -22.56
N PHE A 189 -8.69 -17.49 -22.40
CA PHE A 189 -8.37 -16.12 -22.84
C PHE A 189 -6.96 -15.98 -23.42
N PRO A 190 -6.80 -15.40 -24.63
CA PRO A 190 -5.50 -14.98 -25.14
C PRO A 190 -4.82 -14.04 -24.14
N LEU A 191 -3.51 -14.20 -23.94
CA LEU A 191 -2.69 -13.43 -22.99
C LEU A 191 -2.86 -11.90 -23.12
N GLN A 192 -3.25 -11.42 -24.30
CA GLN A 192 -3.54 -10.02 -24.59
C GLN A 192 -4.76 -9.46 -23.83
N PHE A 193 -5.76 -10.30 -23.51
CA PHE A 193 -6.92 -9.90 -22.72
C PHE A 193 -6.60 -9.70 -21.23
N TYR A 194 -5.57 -10.37 -20.71
CA TYR A 194 -5.14 -10.19 -19.31
C TYR A 194 -4.55 -8.80 -19.06
N ILE A 195 -3.81 -8.27 -20.04
CA ILE A 195 -3.21 -6.93 -19.97
C ILE A 195 -4.30 -5.86 -20.00
N ILE A 196 -5.26 -5.99 -20.93
CA ILE A 196 -6.38 -5.05 -21.09
C ILE A 196 -7.30 -5.06 -19.86
N ARG A 197 -7.56 -6.22 -19.25
CA ARG A 197 -8.48 -6.31 -18.10
C ARG A 197 -7.85 -5.82 -16.80
N LEU A 198 -6.54 -5.96 -16.62
CA LEU A 198 -5.81 -5.30 -15.53
C LEU A 198 -5.81 -3.78 -15.74
N GLU A 199 -5.48 -3.29 -16.93
CA GLU A 199 -5.54 -1.85 -17.24
C GLU A 199 -6.96 -1.27 -17.09
N CYS A 200 -8.01 -1.97 -17.52
CA CYS A 200 -9.39 -1.53 -17.30
C CYS A 200 -9.74 -1.41 -15.82
N VAL A 201 -9.29 -2.31 -14.95
CA VAL A 201 -9.56 -2.19 -13.50
C VAL A 201 -8.77 -1.03 -12.90
N VAL A 202 -7.54 -0.76 -13.34
CA VAL A 202 -6.73 0.38 -12.89
C VAL A 202 -7.34 1.71 -13.34
N LEU A 203 -7.76 1.80 -14.61
CA LEU A 203 -8.28 3.02 -15.25
C LEU A 203 -9.76 3.30 -14.92
N SER A 204 -10.48 2.35 -14.31
CA SER A 204 -11.85 2.58 -13.81
C SER A 204 -11.89 3.20 -12.42
N SER A 205 -10.73 3.39 -11.76
CA SER A 205 -10.68 4.12 -10.50
C SER A 205 -10.78 5.63 -10.81
N PRO A 206 -11.71 6.38 -10.18
CA PRO A 206 -12.07 7.75 -10.57
C PRO A 206 -11.04 8.80 -10.17
N PHE A 207 -9.77 8.43 -10.02
CA PHE A 207 -8.69 9.35 -9.65
C PHE A 207 -7.54 9.22 -10.65
N ALA A 208 -7.84 9.58 -11.90
CA ALA A 208 -6.86 10.11 -12.85
C ALA A 208 -6.99 11.64 -12.88
#